data_AF-A0A7X4YQC5-F1
#
_entry.id   AF-A0A7X4YQC5-F1
#
_cell.length_a   1.000
_cell.length_b   1.000
_cell.length_c   1.000
_cell.angle_alpha   90.00
_cell.angle_beta   90.00
_cell.angle_gamma   90.00
#
_symmetry.space_group_name_H-M   'P 1'
#
loop_
_entity.id
_entity.type
_entity.pdbx_description
1 polymer ?
#
loop_
_entity_poly.entity_id
_entity_poly.type
_entity_poly.pdbx_seq_one_letter_code
_entity_poly.pdbx_strand_id
1 'polypeptide(L)'
;MEQRVTLHAKSMRLRSRQFRQFIKKLGCKGRQTLHFTLVHDTMARKPIHPTSQSKARAMTLHKPMEQLERRLSRITLLTRTKQPVPVLRKNEEGYAVFMTVNYREQARGDFQAVRAHFIDVDLNKISELLPTSEEAERRVQELQADSVEQIESVTVTRTKQGRYRLLAVRGKRRVGQLKRKFLAKHAKLIRGSMVVETKNGYHIYWAIRQGSITRFVAIQQALVRKFNSDPKITDLSRVMRVPGFYHRKNPASPYLVHVKRWGRKRSFTQAELIQRLGLTL
;
A
#
# COMPACT_ATOMS: atom_id res chain seq x y z
N MET A 1 -12.20 25.37 -19.71
CA MET A 1 -11.09 25.26 -18.72
C MET A 1 -11.61 25.14 -17.29
N GLU A 2 -12.57 25.96 -16.89
CA GLU A 2 -13.15 26.01 -15.53
C GLU A 2 -13.86 24.73 -15.04
N GLN A 3 -14.65 24.06 -15.90
CA GLN A 3 -15.29 22.79 -15.53
C GLN A 3 -14.25 21.69 -15.23
N ARG A 4 -13.13 21.66 -15.97
CA ARG A 4 -12.01 20.72 -15.74
C ARG A 4 -11.27 21.05 -14.44
N VAL A 5 -11.02 22.33 -14.15
CA VAL A 5 -10.44 22.79 -12.88
C VAL A 5 -11.35 22.41 -11.69
N THR A 6 -12.67 22.54 -11.86
CA THR A 6 -13.66 22.23 -10.82
C THR A 6 -13.74 20.73 -10.53
N LEU A 7 -13.75 19.88 -11.56
CA LEU A 7 -13.70 18.42 -11.41
C LEU A 7 -12.41 17.96 -10.74
N HIS A 8 -11.27 18.54 -11.13
CA HIS A 8 -9.98 18.26 -10.53
C HIS A 8 -9.93 18.72 -9.06
N ALA A 9 -10.46 19.90 -8.72
CA ALA A 9 -10.59 20.39 -7.35
C ALA A 9 -11.48 19.49 -6.47
N LYS A 10 -12.61 19.01 -6.99
CA LYS A 10 -13.49 18.05 -6.30
C LYS A 10 -12.77 16.72 -6.02
N SER A 11 -12.03 16.21 -7.00
CA SER A 11 -11.20 15.01 -6.85
C SER A 11 -10.14 15.20 -5.77
N MET A 12 -9.41 16.32 -5.77
CA MET A 12 -8.43 16.64 -4.74
C MET A 12 -9.05 16.75 -3.34
N ARG A 13 -10.22 17.40 -3.20
CA ARG A 13 -10.94 17.47 -1.92
C ARG A 13 -11.27 16.08 -1.38
N LEU A 14 -11.73 15.17 -2.24
CA LEU A 14 -12.04 13.80 -1.86
C LEU A 14 -10.78 13.04 -1.42
N ARG A 15 -9.70 13.14 -2.19
CA ARG A 15 -8.41 12.51 -1.89
C ARG A 15 -7.86 12.98 -0.54
N SER A 16 -7.86 14.29 -0.32
CA SER A 16 -7.46 14.89 0.96
C SER A 16 -8.38 14.49 2.11
N ARG A 17 -9.70 14.32 1.87
CA ARG A 17 -10.63 13.83 2.90
C ARG A 17 -10.32 12.38 3.30
N GLN A 18 -10.04 11.50 2.34
CA GLN A 18 -9.64 10.12 2.64
C GLN A 18 -8.36 10.08 3.47
N PHE A 19 -7.33 10.81 3.05
CA PHE A 19 -6.09 10.89 3.82
C PHE A 19 -6.32 11.35 5.27
N ARG A 20 -7.05 12.45 5.47
CA ARG A 20 -7.37 12.95 6.82
C ARG A 20 -8.13 11.94 7.68
N GLN A 21 -9.15 11.32 7.11
CA GLN A 21 -9.93 10.32 7.83
C GLN A 21 -9.11 9.07 8.18
N PHE A 22 -8.17 8.68 7.31
CA PHE A 22 -7.22 7.59 7.55
C PHE A 22 -6.31 7.91 8.73
N ILE A 23 -5.70 9.10 8.75
CA ILE A 23 -4.88 9.58 9.88
C ILE A 23 -5.68 9.63 11.18
N LYS A 24 -6.92 10.15 11.14
CA LYS A 24 -7.82 10.18 12.30
C LYS A 24 -8.15 8.77 12.81
N LYS A 25 -8.39 7.82 11.91
CA LYS A 25 -8.73 6.43 12.26
C LYS A 25 -7.56 5.65 12.87
N LEU A 26 -6.32 6.03 12.55
CA LEU A 26 -5.11 5.52 13.21
C LEU A 26 -4.85 6.18 14.59
N GLY A 27 -5.71 7.09 15.04
CA GLY A 27 -5.57 7.75 16.33
C GLY A 27 -4.41 8.73 16.40
N CYS A 28 -3.97 9.28 15.26
CA CYS A 28 -2.95 10.33 15.24
C CYS A 28 -3.48 11.62 15.90
N LYS A 29 -2.69 12.18 16.83
CA LYS A 29 -3.01 13.41 17.55
C LYS A 29 -2.38 14.62 16.84
N GLY A 30 -2.98 15.80 17.00
CA GLY A 30 -2.60 17.01 16.25
C GLY A 30 -1.18 17.53 16.47
N ARG A 31 -0.54 17.22 17.61
CA ARG A 31 0.83 17.66 17.93
C ARG A 31 1.92 16.63 17.62
N GLN A 32 1.56 15.49 17.03
CA GLN A 32 2.50 14.40 16.81
C GLN A 32 3.19 14.54 15.45
N THR A 33 4.50 14.34 15.45
CA THR A 33 5.27 14.18 14.22
C THR A 33 4.94 12.85 13.56
N LEU A 34 4.55 12.90 12.28
CA LEU A 34 4.30 11.71 11.46
C LEU A 34 5.39 11.57 10.39
N HIS A 35 5.85 10.34 10.16
CA HIS A 35 6.96 10.06 9.25
C HIS A 35 6.46 9.54 7.91
N PHE A 36 6.75 10.28 6.84
CA PHE A 36 6.40 9.95 5.47
C PHE A 36 7.64 9.66 4.62
N THR A 37 7.49 8.73 3.68
CA THR A 37 8.53 8.39 2.71
C THR A 37 7.96 8.57 1.30
N LEU A 38 8.65 9.36 0.49
CA LEU A 38 8.35 9.51 -0.93
C LEU A 38 9.31 8.64 -1.72
N VAL A 39 8.78 7.76 -2.58
CA VAL A 39 9.58 6.86 -3.41
C VAL A 39 9.27 7.12 -4.88
N HIS A 40 10.28 7.44 -5.68
CA HIS A 40 10.10 7.61 -7.12
C HIS A 40 9.89 6.25 -7.77
N ASP A 41 8.68 6.00 -8.23
CA ASP A 41 8.21 4.65 -8.56
C ASP A 41 8.73 4.15 -9.94
N THR A 42 9.35 5.01 -10.75
CA THR A 42 9.86 4.70 -12.11
C THR A 42 11.36 4.39 -12.20
N MET A 43 12.14 4.50 -11.11
CA MET A 43 13.61 4.37 -11.15
C MET A 43 14.10 2.91 -11.16
N ALA A 44 13.32 1.98 -11.70
CA ALA A 44 13.74 0.61 -11.94
C ALA A 44 13.47 0.21 -13.40
N ARG A 45 14.53 0.31 -14.22
CA ARG A 45 14.71 -0.07 -15.64
C ARG A 45 14.48 1.05 -16.67
N LYS A 46 15.37 1.06 -17.68
CA LYS A 46 15.52 2.04 -18.78
C LYS A 46 14.15 2.50 -19.31
N PRO A 47 13.98 3.80 -19.64
CA PRO A 47 12.74 4.30 -20.23
C PRO A 47 12.50 3.56 -21.56
N ILE A 48 11.50 2.69 -21.58
CA ILE A 48 10.91 2.23 -22.82
C ILE A 48 10.15 3.44 -23.35
N HIS A 49 10.64 4.06 -24.42
CA HIS A 49 9.90 5.08 -25.14
C HIS A 49 8.56 4.46 -25.58
N PRO A 50 7.40 5.01 -25.15
CA PRO A 50 6.12 4.43 -25.51
C PRO A 50 5.82 4.71 -26.99
N THR A 51 5.91 3.69 -27.84
CA THR A 51 5.19 3.62 -29.12
C THR A 51 3.77 3.13 -28.85
N SER A 52 2.92 3.98 -28.29
CA SER A 52 1.47 3.78 -28.36
C SER A 52 0.72 5.08 -28.11
N GLN A 53 -0.09 5.44 -29.11
CA GLN A 53 -0.97 6.59 -29.17
C GLN A 53 -2.09 6.46 -28.12
N SER A 54 -1.87 6.97 -26.90
CA SER A 54 -2.97 7.35 -26.02
C SER A 54 -3.08 8.88 -25.99
N LYS A 55 -4.23 9.42 -26.40
CA LYS A 55 -4.53 10.87 -26.48
C LYS A 55 -4.69 11.53 -25.09
N ALA A 56 -3.95 11.09 -24.07
CA ALA A 56 -3.91 11.75 -22.77
C ALA A 56 -2.45 12.04 -22.40
N ARG A 57 -1.90 13.14 -22.96
CA ARG A 57 -0.61 13.70 -22.52
C ARG A 57 -0.71 14.00 -21.02
N ALA A 58 0.30 13.58 -20.25
CA ALA A 58 0.50 14.07 -18.88
C ALA A 58 0.60 15.60 -18.93
N MET A 59 -0.33 16.29 -18.27
CA MET A 59 -0.40 17.75 -18.26
C MET A 59 0.78 18.34 -17.49
N THR A 60 1.49 19.28 -18.10
CA THR A 60 2.33 20.25 -17.39
C THR A 60 1.42 21.20 -16.60
N LEU A 61 1.54 21.22 -15.26
CA LEU A 61 0.66 22.01 -14.40
C LEU A 61 1.23 23.42 -14.16
N HIS A 62 0.48 24.45 -14.56
CA HIS A 62 0.80 25.86 -14.34
C HIS A 62 0.48 26.36 -12.90
N LYS A 63 1.03 27.52 -12.52
CA LYS A 63 0.88 28.26 -11.23
C LYS A 63 -0.50 28.23 -10.53
N PRO A 64 -1.66 28.28 -11.21
CA PRO A 64 -2.97 28.28 -10.53
C PRO A 64 -3.23 27.01 -9.70
N MET A 65 -2.62 25.90 -10.10
CA MET A 65 -2.76 24.61 -9.43
C MET A 65 -1.98 24.52 -8.12
N GLU A 66 -0.83 25.20 -8.02
CA GLU A 66 -0.06 25.31 -6.77
C GLU A 66 -0.85 26.08 -5.70
N GLN A 67 -1.51 27.16 -6.10
CA GLN A 67 -2.36 27.94 -5.19
C GLN A 67 -3.57 27.13 -4.72
N LEU A 68 -4.16 26.30 -5.60
CA LEU A 68 -5.25 25.41 -5.25
C LEU A 68 -4.81 24.31 -4.28
N GLU A 69 -3.63 23.71 -4.47
CA GLU A 69 -3.04 22.75 -3.51
C GLU A 69 -2.83 23.40 -2.13
N ARG A 70 -2.25 24.61 -2.07
CA ARG A 70 -2.07 25.37 -0.82
C ARG A 70 -3.41 25.67 -0.12
N ARG A 71 -4.46 26.02 -0.87
CA ARG A 71 -5.80 26.30 -0.33
C ARG A 71 -6.55 25.04 0.12
N LEU A 72 -6.27 23.87 -0.47
CA LEU A 72 -6.96 22.60 -0.17
C LEU A 72 -6.22 21.72 0.85
N SER A 73 -4.92 21.90 1.01
CA SER A 73 -4.10 21.19 1.99
C SER A 73 -4.23 21.82 3.38
N ARG A 74 -5.08 21.23 4.22
CA ARG A 74 -5.11 21.52 5.67
C ARG A 74 -4.07 20.70 6.47
N ILE A 75 -3.21 19.95 5.79
CA ILE A 75 -2.08 19.23 6.36
C ILE A 75 -0.86 19.65 5.56
N THR A 76 0.06 20.33 6.21
CA THR A 76 1.37 20.68 5.65
C THR A 76 2.36 19.62 6.08
N LEU A 77 2.90 18.85 5.13
CA LEU A 77 4.06 18.02 5.42
C LEU A 77 5.31 18.89 5.35
N LEU A 78 6.22 18.70 6.29
CA LEU A 78 7.45 19.47 6.39
C LEU A 78 8.67 18.56 6.21
N THR A 79 9.72 19.08 5.59
CA THR A 79 11.05 18.48 5.65
C THR A 79 11.64 18.63 7.06
N ARG A 80 12.81 17.99 7.31
CA ARG A 80 13.56 18.20 8.55
C ARG A 80 13.97 19.67 8.77
N THR A 81 14.17 20.41 7.68
CA THR A 81 14.50 21.85 7.70
C THR A 81 13.25 22.74 7.71
N LYS A 82 12.09 22.20 8.12
CA LYS A 82 10.79 22.90 8.21
C LYS A 82 10.29 23.48 6.88
N GLN A 83 10.75 22.96 5.74
CA GLN A 83 10.27 23.39 4.44
C GLN A 83 9.00 22.63 4.03
N PRO A 84 8.00 23.31 3.45
CA PRO A 84 6.78 22.64 3.01
C PRO A 84 7.02 21.67 1.86
N VAL A 85 6.39 20.50 1.93
CA VAL A 85 6.43 19.48 0.87
C VAL A 85 5.09 19.50 0.12
N PRO A 86 5.07 19.84 -1.19
CA PRO A 86 3.85 19.79 -2.00
C PRO A 86 3.57 18.34 -2.43
N VAL A 87 2.97 17.56 -1.53
CA VAL A 87 2.86 16.10 -1.66
C VAL A 87 1.95 15.69 -2.82
N LEU A 88 0.91 16.47 -3.15
CA LEU A 88 0.05 16.13 -4.28
C LEU A 88 0.80 16.33 -5.59
N ARG A 89 1.52 17.45 -5.75
CA ARG A 89 2.42 17.66 -6.89
C ARG A 89 3.48 16.55 -6.98
N LYS A 90 4.16 16.21 -5.88
CA LYS A 90 5.14 15.10 -5.88
C LYS A 90 4.50 13.78 -6.31
N ASN A 91 3.26 13.51 -5.88
CA ASN A 91 2.53 12.33 -6.34
C ASN A 91 2.13 12.39 -7.82
N GLU A 92 1.99 13.57 -8.40
CA GLU A 92 1.80 13.78 -9.84
C GLU A 92 3.10 13.58 -10.62
N GLU A 93 4.23 14.03 -10.08
CA GLU A 93 5.59 13.83 -10.62
C GLU A 93 6.07 12.37 -10.58
N GLY A 94 5.30 11.44 -10.00
CA GLY A 94 5.63 10.00 -10.01
C GLY A 94 6.09 9.44 -8.67
N TYR A 95 6.07 10.23 -7.59
CA TYR A 95 6.40 9.71 -6.25
C TYR A 95 5.20 9.01 -5.62
N ALA A 96 5.38 7.77 -5.19
CA ALA A 96 4.45 7.11 -4.28
C ALA A 96 4.63 7.63 -2.85
N VAL A 97 3.51 7.77 -2.13
CA VAL A 97 3.47 8.30 -0.76
C VAL A 97 3.25 7.16 0.23
N PHE A 98 4.22 6.99 1.12
CA PHE A 98 4.18 6.02 2.20
C PHE A 98 4.25 6.69 3.55
N MET A 99 3.80 6.00 4.59
CA MET A 99 3.85 6.47 5.97
C MET A 99 4.29 5.33 6.90
N THR A 100 5.09 5.63 7.91
CA THR A 100 5.31 4.73 9.04
C THR A 100 4.06 4.73 9.92
N VAL A 101 3.43 3.57 10.08
CA VAL A 101 2.13 3.48 10.78
C VAL A 101 2.29 3.66 12.29
N ASN A 102 3.29 3.01 12.88
CA ASN A 102 3.53 3.08 14.32
C ASN A 102 4.24 4.38 14.70
N TYR A 103 4.02 4.82 15.94
CA TYR A 103 4.45 6.14 16.37
C TYR A 103 5.83 6.11 17.02
N ARG A 104 6.67 7.06 16.60
CA ARG A 104 7.92 7.47 17.22
C ARG A 104 8.05 8.97 17.02
N GLU A 105 8.63 9.67 17.99
CA GLU A 105 8.79 11.13 17.88
C GLU A 105 9.82 11.47 16.80
N GLN A 106 11.00 10.87 16.90
CA GLN A 106 12.11 11.13 16.00
C GLN A 106 12.21 10.06 14.91
N ALA A 107 12.67 10.44 13.72
CA ALA A 107 12.75 9.53 12.57
C ALA A 107 13.67 8.32 12.79
N ARG A 108 14.65 8.41 13.70
CA ARG A 108 15.56 7.33 14.11
C ARG A 108 15.47 7.01 15.60
N GLY A 109 14.44 7.49 16.29
CA GLY A 109 14.23 7.22 17.72
C GLY A 109 13.31 6.01 17.96
N ASP A 110 13.13 5.69 19.23
CA ASP A 110 12.34 4.54 19.67
C ASP A 110 10.85 4.70 19.37
N PHE A 111 10.20 3.55 19.14
CA PHE A 111 8.76 3.49 19.00
C PHE A 111 8.09 3.67 20.35
N GLN A 112 7.14 4.60 20.39
CA GLN A 112 6.40 4.97 21.60
C GLN A 112 5.01 4.33 21.63
N ALA A 113 4.43 3.96 20.48
CA ALA A 113 3.13 3.28 20.45
C ALA A 113 2.87 2.48 19.17
N VAL A 114 2.17 1.35 19.32
CA VAL A 114 1.53 0.64 18.20
C VAL A 114 0.18 1.30 17.89
N ARG A 115 0.05 1.90 16.71
CA ARG A 115 -1.22 2.51 16.25
C ARG A 115 -2.15 1.50 15.60
N ALA A 116 -1.58 0.50 14.94
CA ALA A 116 -2.32 -0.54 14.27
C ALA A 116 -1.47 -1.80 14.13
N HIS A 117 -2.16 -2.93 14.14
CA HIS A 117 -1.67 -4.14 13.47
C HIS A 117 -2.17 -4.12 12.04
N PHE A 118 -1.41 -4.70 11.12
CA PHE A 118 -1.74 -4.60 9.70
C PHE A 118 -1.26 -5.78 8.88
N ILE A 119 -1.84 -5.99 7.71
CA ILE A 119 -1.39 -6.94 6.70
C ILE A 119 -1.27 -6.26 5.33
N ASP A 120 -0.36 -6.76 4.50
CA ASP A 120 -0.18 -6.39 3.10
C ASP A 120 -0.39 -7.64 2.23
N VAL A 121 -1.53 -7.66 1.53
CA VAL A 121 -1.94 -8.76 0.68
C VAL A 121 -1.70 -8.36 -0.77
N ASP A 122 -0.69 -8.97 -1.41
CA ASP A 122 -0.45 -8.85 -2.86
C ASP A 122 -1.00 -10.10 -3.56
N LEU A 123 -2.03 -9.92 -4.40
CA LEU A 123 -2.70 -10.99 -5.13
C LEU A 123 -2.22 -11.09 -6.58
N ASN A 124 -1.32 -10.21 -7.01
CA ASN A 124 -0.83 -10.16 -8.39
C ASN A 124 0.29 -11.16 -8.64
N LYS A 125 1.01 -11.59 -7.60
CA LYS A 125 2.21 -12.40 -7.77
C LYS A 125 2.05 -13.81 -7.25
N ILE A 126 2.70 -14.74 -7.93
CA ILE A 126 3.08 -16.06 -7.41
C ILE A 126 4.59 -16.00 -7.24
N SER A 127 5.08 -16.30 -6.04
CA SER A 127 6.51 -16.33 -5.76
C SER A 127 6.86 -17.65 -5.10
N GLU A 128 7.71 -18.42 -5.75
CA GLU A 128 8.11 -19.75 -5.30
C GLU A 128 9.65 -19.85 -5.32
N LEU A 129 10.21 -20.66 -4.43
CA LEU A 129 11.62 -21.01 -4.40
C LEU A 129 11.74 -22.49 -4.70
N LEU A 130 12.42 -22.82 -5.79
CA LEU A 130 12.57 -24.16 -6.32
C LEU A 130 14.03 -24.60 -6.22
N PRO A 131 14.31 -25.88 -5.96
CA PRO A 131 15.66 -26.39 -5.75
C PRO A 131 16.48 -26.43 -7.06
N THR A 132 15.86 -26.78 -8.19
CA THR A 132 16.56 -27.03 -9.46
C THR A 132 15.99 -26.21 -10.62
N SER A 133 16.72 -26.17 -11.75
CA SER A 133 16.29 -25.45 -12.96
C SER A 133 15.12 -26.19 -13.61
N GLU A 134 15.20 -27.52 -13.66
CA GLU A 134 14.23 -28.41 -14.27
C GLU A 134 12.86 -28.29 -13.59
N GLU A 135 12.85 -28.23 -12.24
CA GLU A 135 11.62 -27.97 -11.49
C GLU A 135 11.06 -26.58 -11.75
N ALA A 136 11.93 -25.57 -11.91
CA ALA A 136 11.51 -24.22 -12.27
C ALA A 136 10.89 -24.15 -13.66
N GLU A 137 11.47 -24.83 -14.64
CA GLU A 137 10.95 -24.91 -16.00
C GLU A 137 9.61 -25.64 -16.07
N ARG A 138 9.49 -26.80 -15.40
CA ARG A 138 8.21 -27.50 -15.29
C ARG A 138 7.15 -26.61 -14.66
N ARG A 139 7.49 -25.89 -13.59
CA ARG A 139 6.55 -24.99 -12.92
C ARG A 139 6.14 -23.79 -13.79
N VAL A 140 7.05 -23.27 -14.62
CA VAL A 140 6.74 -22.24 -15.62
C VAL A 140 5.70 -22.76 -16.61
N GLN A 141 5.91 -23.96 -17.16
CA GLN A 141 4.99 -24.57 -18.12
C GLN A 141 3.59 -24.79 -17.52
N GLU A 142 3.51 -25.33 -16.30
CA GLU A 142 2.25 -25.50 -15.56
C GLU A 142 1.49 -24.16 -15.40
N LEU A 143 2.19 -23.11 -14.98
CA LEU A 143 1.60 -21.79 -14.76
C LEU A 143 1.17 -21.11 -16.06
N GLN A 144 1.88 -21.35 -17.15
CA GLN A 144 1.52 -20.85 -18.48
C GLN A 144 0.32 -21.60 -19.07
N ALA A 145 0.20 -22.90 -18.80
CA ALA A 145 -0.94 -23.71 -19.22
C ALA A 145 -2.21 -23.44 -18.38
N ASP A 146 -2.06 -22.91 -17.15
CA ASP A 146 -3.18 -22.55 -16.29
C ASP A 146 -3.92 -21.29 -16.79
N SER A 147 -4.92 -21.52 -17.63
CA SER A 147 -5.81 -20.47 -18.16
C SER A 147 -6.61 -19.74 -17.08
N VAL A 148 -6.81 -20.33 -15.90
CA VAL A 148 -7.54 -19.72 -14.79
C VAL A 148 -6.68 -18.66 -14.10
N GLU A 149 -5.38 -18.88 -13.98
CA GLU A 149 -4.44 -17.95 -13.35
C GLU A 149 -4.11 -16.72 -14.21
N GLN A 150 -4.35 -16.79 -15.54
CA GLN A 150 -4.18 -15.67 -16.49
C GLN A 150 -2.82 -14.98 -16.29
N ILE A 151 -1.75 -15.77 -16.36
CA ILE A 151 -0.38 -15.28 -16.16
C ILE A 151 0.02 -14.38 -17.34
N GLU A 152 0.44 -13.14 -17.03
CA GLU A 152 0.95 -12.17 -18.02
C GLU A 152 2.45 -12.32 -18.25
N SER A 153 3.21 -12.71 -17.22
CA SER A 153 4.65 -12.93 -17.33
C SER A 153 5.17 -13.86 -16.23
N VAL A 154 6.25 -14.57 -16.53
CA VAL A 154 7.00 -15.36 -15.56
C VAL A 154 8.47 -14.99 -15.66
N THR A 155 9.15 -14.89 -14.52
CA THR A 155 10.60 -14.69 -14.46
C THR A 155 11.19 -15.68 -13.49
N VAL A 156 12.23 -16.39 -13.91
CA VAL A 156 13.03 -17.27 -13.05
C VAL A 156 14.38 -16.61 -12.84
N THR A 157 14.87 -16.60 -11.60
CA THR A 157 16.19 -16.03 -11.28
C THR A 157 16.92 -16.94 -10.31
N ARG A 158 18.13 -17.36 -10.65
CA ARG A 158 18.98 -18.12 -9.74
C ARG A 158 19.42 -17.23 -8.58
N THR A 159 19.24 -17.73 -7.37
CA THR A 159 19.63 -17.06 -6.13
C THR A 159 21.10 -17.36 -5.81
N LYS A 160 21.70 -16.55 -4.94
CA LYS A 160 23.08 -16.79 -4.45
C LYS A 160 23.25 -18.13 -3.75
N GLN A 161 22.16 -18.71 -3.22
CA GLN A 161 22.14 -20.00 -2.52
C GLN A 161 21.91 -21.18 -3.48
N GLY A 162 22.06 -20.98 -4.79
CA GLY A 162 21.88 -22.03 -5.80
C GLY A 162 20.43 -22.34 -6.18
N ARG A 163 19.44 -21.97 -5.34
CA ARG A 163 18.00 -22.15 -5.61
C ARG A 163 17.48 -21.22 -6.70
N TYR A 164 16.31 -21.52 -7.25
CA TYR A 164 15.65 -20.77 -8.31
C TYR A 164 14.42 -20.04 -7.77
N ARG A 165 14.40 -18.71 -7.89
CA ARG A 165 13.21 -17.91 -7.55
C ARG A 165 12.35 -17.74 -8.79
N LEU A 166 11.16 -18.33 -8.76
CA LEU A 166 10.12 -18.11 -9.75
C LEU A 166 9.23 -16.96 -9.29
N LEU A 167 8.97 -16.01 -10.19
CA LEU A 167 8.02 -14.91 -10.02
C LEU A 167 7.07 -14.87 -11.22
N ALA A 168 5.83 -15.29 -11.03
CA ALA A 168 4.78 -15.13 -12.03
C ALA A 168 3.86 -13.96 -11.66
N VAL A 169 3.47 -13.17 -12.68
CA VAL A 169 2.61 -11.99 -12.55
C VAL A 169 1.29 -12.29 -13.25
N ARG A 170 0.19 -12.18 -12.51
CA ARG A 170 -1.19 -12.37 -13.00
C ARG A 170 -1.72 -11.13 -13.68
N GLY A 171 -2.62 -11.33 -14.63
CA GLY A 171 -3.30 -10.22 -15.28
C GLY A 171 -4.34 -9.50 -14.44
N LYS A 172 -4.64 -8.26 -14.84
CA LYS A 172 -5.54 -7.36 -14.10
C LYS A 172 -6.92 -7.98 -13.82
N ARG A 173 -7.48 -8.72 -14.79
CA ARG A 173 -8.78 -9.39 -14.67
C ARG A 173 -8.75 -10.44 -13.54
N ARG A 174 -7.74 -11.30 -13.52
CA ARG A 174 -7.55 -12.28 -12.45
C ARG A 174 -7.34 -11.62 -11.09
N VAL A 175 -6.49 -10.59 -11.00
CA VAL A 175 -6.30 -9.84 -9.75
C VAL A 175 -7.63 -9.28 -9.21
N GLY A 176 -8.49 -8.76 -10.09
CA GLY A 176 -9.83 -8.30 -9.71
C GLY A 176 -10.74 -9.40 -9.18
N GLN A 177 -10.67 -10.62 -9.74
CA GLN A 177 -11.39 -11.78 -9.24
C GLN A 177 -10.87 -12.21 -7.85
N LEU A 178 -9.54 -12.33 -7.71
CA LEU A 178 -8.90 -12.73 -6.46
C LEU A 178 -9.18 -11.72 -5.33
N LYS A 179 -9.18 -10.43 -5.64
CA LYS A 179 -9.56 -9.36 -4.71
C LYS A 179 -10.97 -9.57 -4.13
N ARG A 180 -11.96 -9.85 -4.99
CA ARG A 180 -13.34 -10.15 -4.56
C ARG A 180 -13.40 -11.43 -3.73
N LYS A 181 -12.75 -12.51 -4.20
CA LYS A 181 -12.68 -13.79 -3.49
C LYS A 181 -12.05 -13.64 -2.10
N PHE A 182 -10.98 -12.86 -1.98
CA PHE A 182 -10.30 -12.59 -0.70
C PHE A 182 -11.25 -11.89 0.28
N LEU A 183 -11.94 -10.82 -0.14
CA LEU A 183 -12.88 -10.12 0.73
C LEU A 183 -14.04 -11.01 1.18
N ALA A 184 -14.59 -11.82 0.27
CA ALA A 184 -15.65 -12.78 0.60
C ALA A 184 -15.17 -13.83 1.60
N LYS A 185 -14.04 -14.49 1.32
CA LYS A 185 -13.43 -15.53 2.17
C LYS A 185 -13.16 -15.01 3.59
N HIS A 186 -12.63 -13.79 3.71
CA HIS A 186 -12.19 -13.25 5.00
C HIS A 186 -13.18 -12.29 5.66
N ALA A 187 -14.39 -12.10 5.10
CA ALA A 187 -15.34 -11.06 5.50
C ALA A 187 -15.58 -10.97 7.01
N LYS A 188 -15.76 -12.13 7.68
CA LYS A 188 -15.96 -12.22 9.14
C LYS A 188 -14.70 -11.80 9.91
N LEU A 189 -13.54 -12.30 9.52
CA LEU A 189 -12.25 -12.06 10.18
C LEU A 189 -11.84 -10.58 10.10
N ILE A 190 -11.99 -9.97 8.93
CA ILE A 190 -11.63 -8.56 8.74
C ILE A 190 -12.73 -7.60 9.21
N ARG A 191 -13.87 -8.08 9.73
CA ARG A 191 -14.93 -7.20 10.21
C ARG A 191 -14.41 -6.27 11.32
N GLY A 192 -14.65 -4.98 11.14
CA GLY A 192 -14.17 -3.93 12.05
C GLY A 192 -12.77 -3.39 11.72
N SER A 193 -12.03 -4.01 10.79
CA SER A 193 -10.79 -3.46 10.27
C SER A 193 -11.04 -2.39 9.21
N MET A 194 -10.06 -1.50 9.08
CA MET A 194 -9.98 -0.56 7.96
C MET A 194 -9.34 -1.27 6.76
N VAL A 195 -10.00 -1.23 5.61
CA VAL A 195 -9.54 -1.89 4.37
C VAL A 195 -9.19 -0.83 3.35
N VAL A 196 -7.93 -0.79 2.96
CA VAL A 196 -7.39 0.10 1.94
C VAL A 196 -7.06 -0.75 0.72
N GLU A 197 -7.67 -0.44 -0.42
CA GLU A 197 -7.35 -1.11 -1.67
C GLU A 197 -6.11 -0.48 -2.30
N THR A 198 -5.15 -1.33 -2.66
CA THR A 198 -3.97 -0.97 -3.43
C THR A 198 -4.07 -1.58 -4.83
N LYS A 199 -3.11 -1.31 -5.71
CA LYS A 199 -3.15 -1.80 -7.10
C LYS A 199 -3.37 -3.31 -7.18
N ASN A 200 -2.58 -4.07 -6.42
CA ASN A 200 -2.49 -5.52 -6.52
C ASN A 200 -3.23 -6.29 -5.41
N GLY A 201 -3.77 -5.60 -4.41
CA GLY A 201 -4.52 -6.24 -3.34
C GLY A 201 -4.95 -5.26 -2.26
N TYR A 202 -4.65 -5.55 -1.00
CA TYR A 202 -5.18 -4.80 0.14
C TYR A 202 -4.12 -4.55 1.21
N HIS A 203 -4.12 -3.34 1.75
CA HIS A 203 -3.59 -3.09 3.09
C HIS A 203 -4.77 -3.10 4.06
N ILE A 204 -4.72 -3.94 5.09
CA ILE A 204 -5.78 -4.03 6.10
C ILE A 204 -5.19 -3.66 7.44
N TYR A 205 -5.87 -2.77 8.16
CA TYR A 205 -5.41 -2.22 9.44
C TYR A 205 -6.44 -2.49 10.54
N TRP A 206 -5.99 -3.03 11.65
CA TRP A 206 -6.73 -3.06 12.91
C TRP A 206 -6.15 -1.98 13.82
N ALA A 207 -6.82 -0.82 13.88
CA ALA A 207 -6.41 0.27 14.75
C ALA A 207 -6.39 -0.19 16.22
N ILE A 208 -5.32 0.14 16.94
CA ILE A 208 -5.04 -0.29 18.30
C ILE A 208 -5.11 0.89 19.26
N ARG A 209 -5.74 0.70 20.42
CA ARG A 209 -5.60 1.54 21.62
C ARG A 209 -4.69 0.85 22.62
N GLN A 210 -3.84 1.61 23.31
CA GLN A 210 -2.93 1.09 24.35
C GLN A 210 -2.07 -0.09 23.85
N GLY A 211 -1.52 0.05 22.63
CA GLY A 211 -0.75 -1.02 22.00
C GLY A 211 0.67 -1.12 22.55
N SER A 212 1.03 -2.28 23.09
CA SER A 212 2.39 -2.58 23.53
C SER A 212 3.31 -2.84 22.34
N ILE A 213 4.50 -2.24 22.39
CA ILE A 213 5.59 -2.45 21.42
C ILE A 213 6.08 -3.91 21.44
N THR A 214 6.25 -4.49 22.63
CA THR A 214 6.83 -5.83 22.80
C THR A 214 5.96 -6.93 22.19
N ARG A 215 4.65 -6.70 22.09
CA ARG A 215 3.70 -7.64 21.48
C ARG A 215 3.60 -7.49 19.97
N PHE A 216 4.21 -6.46 19.37
CA PHE A 216 3.98 -6.12 17.97
C PHE A 216 4.37 -7.26 17.03
N VAL A 217 5.62 -7.73 17.15
CA VAL A 217 6.22 -8.71 16.24
C VAL A 217 5.46 -10.02 16.25
N ALA A 218 5.19 -10.59 17.44
CA ALA A 218 4.49 -11.88 17.56
C ALA A 218 3.08 -11.82 16.95
N ILE A 219 2.33 -10.75 17.22
CA ILE A 219 0.98 -10.57 16.63
C ILE A 219 1.06 -10.40 15.10
N GLN A 220 2.02 -9.62 14.60
CA GLN A 220 2.20 -9.46 13.15
C GLN A 220 2.59 -10.77 12.47
N GLN A 221 3.47 -11.57 13.06
CA GLN A 221 3.83 -12.90 12.55
C GLN A 221 2.60 -13.83 12.51
N ALA A 222 1.78 -13.82 13.56
CA ALA A 222 0.52 -14.58 13.57
C ALA A 222 -0.46 -14.11 12.48
N LEU A 223 -0.52 -12.80 12.22
CA LEU A 223 -1.32 -12.24 11.12
C LEU A 223 -0.76 -12.61 9.75
N VAL A 224 0.57 -12.61 9.57
CA VAL A 224 1.23 -13.09 8.35
C VAL A 224 0.81 -14.52 8.04
N ARG A 225 0.93 -15.42 9.02
CA ARG A 225 0.51 -16.83 8.88
C ARG A 225 -0.98 -16.95 8.55
N LYS A 226 -1.84 -16.23 9.29
CA LYS A 226 -3.29 -16.36 9.15
C LYS A 226 -3.84 -15.87 7.81
N PHE A 227 -3.24 -14.82 7.25
CA PHE A 227 -3.74 -14.18 6.02
C PHE A 227 -2.85 -14.40 4.79
N ASN A 228 -1.74 -15.13 4.94
CA ASN A 228 -0.70 -15.25 3.92
C ASN A 228 -0.24 -13.85 3.42
N SER A 229 0.03 -12.95 4.37
CA SER A 229 0.47 -11.58 4.10
C SER A 229 1.97 -11.55 3.73
N ASP A 230 2.46 -10.43 3.18
CA ASP A 230 3.90 -10.21 3.03
C ASP A 230 4.63 -10.36 4.39
N PRO A 231 5.59 -11.29 4.55
CA PRO A 231 6.30 -11.50 5.81
C PRO A 231 7.11 -10.28 6.29
N LYS A 232 7.39 -9.30 5.42
CA LYS A 232 8.14 -8.09 5.75
C LYS A 232 7.36 -7.11 6.64
N ILE A 233 6.06 -7.31 6.85
CA ILE A 233 5.20 -6.44 7.66
C ILE A 233 5.37 -6.58 9.18
N THR A 234 6.36 -7.36 9.62
CA THR A 234 6.69 -7.62 11.04
C THR A 234 7.53 -6.54 11.72
N ASP A 235 8.06 -5.58 10.94
CA ASP A 235 8.84 -4.45 11.45
C ASP A 235 7.93 -3.26 11.84
N LEU A 236 8.15 -2.70 13.03
CA LEU A 236 7.48 -1.50 13.53
C LEU A 236 7.67 -0.30 12.59
N SER A 237 8.81 -0.23 11.90
CA SER A 237 9.16 0.83 10.97
C SER A 237 8.63 0.64 9.55
N ARG A 238 7.87 -0.45 9.31
CA ARG A 238 7.29 -0.74 8.00
C ARG A 238 6.47 0.44 7.50
N VAL A 239 6.87 0.94 6.33
CA VAL A 239 6.15 2.00 5.63
C VAL A 239 5.03 1.39 4.78
N MET A 240 3.85 2.00 4.84
CA MET A 240 2.65 1.55 4.14
C MET A 240 2.11 2.65 3.22
N ARG A 241 1.52 2.26 2.08
CA ARG A 241 0.88 3.20 1.16
C ARG A 241 -0.28 3.92 1.82
N VAL A 242 -0.38 5.22 1.55
CA VAL A 242 -1.39 6.10 2.13
C VAL A 242 -2.57 6.29 1.17
N PRO A 243 -3.83 6.14 1.61
CA PRO A 243 -4.99 6.39 0.75
C PRO A 243 -5.12 7.88 0.41
N GLY A 244 -5.66 8.15 -0.77
CA GLY A 244 -5.72 9.49 -1.37
C GLY A 244 -4.58 9.75 -2.37
N PHE A 245 -3.55 8.91 -2.43
CA PHE A 245 -2.41 9.07 -3.34
C PHE A 245 -2.36 7.95 -4.39
N TYR A 246 -1.79 8.25 -5.56
CA TYR A 246 -1.59 7.27 -6.63
C TYR A 246 -0.38 6.39 -6.32
N HIS A 247 -0.53 5.08 -6.53
CA HIS A 247 0.56 4.16 -6.83
C HIS A 247 1.04 4.44 -8.26
N ARG A 248 2.32 4.73 -8.46
CA ARG A 248 2.89 5.27 -9.70
C ARG A 248 3.87 4.34 -10.43
N LYS A 249 4.12 3.14 -9.90
CA LYS A 249 5.11 2.18 -10.41
C LYS A 249 5.01 1.88 -11.91
N ASN A 250 3.80 1.89 -12.46
CA ASN A 250 3.60 1.92 -13.90
C ASN A 250 2.93 3.25 -14.27
N PRO A 251 3.65 4.20 -14.88
CA PRO A 251 3.10 5.50 -15.29
C PRO A 251 1.92 5.40 -16.24
N ALA A 252 1.87 4.37 -17.10
CA ALA A 252 0.77 4.11 -18.02
C ALA A 252 -0.48 3.52 -17.32
N SER A 253 -0.35 3.08 -16.06
CA SER A 253 -1.43 2.48 -15.29
C SER A 253 -1.34 2.87 -13.80
N PRO A 254 -1.53 4.16 -13.47
CA PRO A 254 -1.54 4.62 -12.09
C PRO A 254 -2.79 4.09 -11.37
N TYR A 255 -2.68 3.83 -10.08
CA TYR A 255 -3.80 3.31 -9.29
C TYR A 255 -4.03 4.18 -8.05
N LEU A 256 -5.23 4.73 -7.88
CA LEU A 256 -5.57 5.52 -6.70
C LEU A 256 -5.77 4.59 -5.50
N VAL A 257 -4.85 4.64 -4.56
CA VAL A 257 -5.00 3.96 -3.27
C VAL A 257 -6.15 4.61 -2.52
N HIS A 258 -7.15 3.83 -2.13
CA HIS A 258 -8.36 4.36 -1.51
C HIS A 258 -8.91 3.44 -0.43
N VAL A 259 -9.66 4.01 0.50
CA VAL A 259 -10.29 3.25 1.58
C VAL A 259 -11.61 2.65 1.10
N LYS A 260 -11.72 1.32 1.12
CA LYS A 260 -13.01 0.62 0.88
C LYS A 260 -13.89 0.57 2.12
N ARG A 261 -13.28 0.49 3.31
CA ARG A 261 -13.99 0.41 4.59
C ARG A 261 -13.20 1.07 5.71
N TRP A 262 -13.86 1.90 6.53
CA TRP A 262 -13.23 2.72 7.57
C TRP A 262 -13.00 2.04 8.93
N GLY A 263 -13.28 0.74 9.04
CA GLY A 263 -13.23 0.01 10.31
C GLY A 263 -14.21 0.53 11.38
N ARG A 264 -14.18 -0.09 12.55
CA ARG A 264 -15.09 0.22 13.66
C ARG A 264 -14.77 1.58 14.33
N LYS A 265 -15.68 2.08 15.18
CA LYS A 265 -15.53 3.37 15.87
C LYS A 265 -14.48 3.31 16.99
N ARG A 266 -14.55 2.28 17.83
CA ARG A 266 -13.62 2.05 18.95
C ARG A 266 -12.45 1.17 18.50
N SER A 267 -11.20 1.62 18.66
CA SER A 267 -10.01 0.81 18.32
C SER A 267 -9.94 -0.48 19.14
N PHE A 268 -9.28 -1.51 18.62
CA PHE A 268 -9.00 -2.78 19.31
C PHE A 268 -7.97 -2.60 20.41
N THR A 269 -8.03 -3.41 21.46
CA THR A 269 -6.80 -3.74 22.20
C THR A 269 -6.10 -4.90 21.49
N GLN A 270 -4.82 -5.11 21.78
CA GLN A 270 -4.10 -6.26 21.23
C GLN A 270 -4.72 -7.59 21.71
N ALA A 271 -5.19 -7.66 22.96
CA ALA A 271 -5.90 -8.83 23.50
C ALA A 271 -7.22 -9.11 22.76
N GLU A 272 -8.06 -8.09 22.57
CA GLU A 272 -9.30 -8.19 21.78
C GLU A 272 -9.01 -8.69 20.35
N LEU A 273 -7.93 -8.21 19.72
CA LEU A 273 -7.56 -8.63 18.38
C LEU A 273 -7.13 -10.10 18.32
N ILE A 274 -6.27 -10.52 19.26
CA ILE A 274 -5.79 -11.91 19.37
C ILE A 274 -6.97 -12.87 19.54
N GLN A 275 -7.86 -12.59 20.50
CA GLN A 275 -9.02 -13.42 20.77
C GLN A 275 -9.96 -13.48 19.56
N ARG A 276 -10.32 -12.33 18.99
CA ARG A 276 -11.26 -12.25 17.87
C ARG A 276 -10.76 -12.99 16.63
N LEU A 277 -9.45 -12.98 16.38
CA LEU A 277 -8.87 -13.64 15.24
C LEU A 277 -8.36 -15.04 15.56
N GLY A 278 -8.43 -15.51 16.80
CA GLY A 278 -7.83 -16.77 17.23
C GLY A 278 -6.37 -16.84 16.79
N LEU A 279 -5.55 -15.87 17.20
CA LEU A 279 -4.13 -15.82 16.86
C LEU A 279 -3.32 -16.68 17.83
N THR A 280 -2.59 -17.65 17.29
CA THR A 280 -1.50 -18.34 18.00
C THR A 280 -0.23 -17.52 17.78
N LEU A 281 0.33 -16.97 18.86
CA LEU A 281 1.51 -16.11 18.82
C LEU A 281 2.79 -16.95 18.64
#